data_AF-A0A7V9SCV6-F1
#
_entry.id   AF-A0A7V9SCV6-F1
#
_cell.length_a   1.000
_cell.length_b   1.000
_cell.length_c   1.000
_cell.angle_alpha   90.00
_cell.angle_beta   90.00
_cell.angle_gamma   90.00
#
_symmetry.space_group_name_H-M   'P 1'
#
loop_
_entity.id
_entity.type
_entity.pdbx_description
1 polymer ?
#
loop_
_entity_poly.entity_id
_entity_poly.type
_entity_poly.pdbx_seq_one_letter_code
_entity_poly.pdbx_strand_id
1 'polypeptide(L)'
;MRIAVLILGLILGGLMFMHTAMLGSLAGAAAGAGATQAEAMAWSGFAGVIMALIWLVAVALVFPVPIVSVVLFVFAGIIGFAASANFPDIAIWAVVSLALAVFSFFAWIGKRKNDRVDRQRDAMLQQALAGRSLAH
;
A
#
# COMPACT_ATOMS: atom_id res chain seq x y z
N MET A 1 -6.95 7.22 -10.77
CA MET A 1 -6.11 7.03 -9.56
C MET A 1 -5.96 5.57 -9.15
N ARG A 2 -7.02 4.76 -9.02
CA ARG A 2 -6.88 3.36 -8.52
C ARG A 2 -5.93 2.48 -9.34
N ILE A 3 -6.02 2.55 -10.67
CA ILE A 3 -5.13 1.83 -11.60
C ILE A 3 -3.67 2.28 -11.40
N ALA A 4 -3.43 3.58 -11.19
CA ALA A 4 -2.09 4.11 -10.96
C ALA A 4 -1.48 3.60 -9.63
N VAL A 5 -2.27 3.53 -8.55
CA VAL A 5 -1.81 2.96 -7.27
C VAL A 5 -1.46 1.48 -7.41
N LEU A 6 -2.22 0.75 -8.22
CA LEU A 6 -2.01 -0.67 -8.42
C LEU A 6 -0.74 -0.95 -9.23
N ILE A 7 -0.56 -0.23 -10.34
CA ILE A 7 0.63 -0.34 -11.18
C ILE A 7 1.87 0.11 -10.40
N LEU A 8 1.82 1.28 -9.75
CA LEU A 8 2.94 1.80 -8.96
C LEU A 8 3.25 0.89 -7.77
N GLY A 9 2.23 0.43 -7.04
CA GLY A 9 2.42 -0.44 -5.89
C GLY A 9 2.98 -1.81 -6.27
N LEU A 10 2.58 -2.40 -7.40
CA LEU A 10 3.16 -3.65 -7.90
C LEU A 10 4.62 -3.48 -8.33
N ILE A 11 4.92 -2.44 -9.12
CA ILE A 11 6.28 -2.19 -9.62
C ILE A 11 7.21 -1.88 -8.46
N LEU A 12 6.83 -0.94 -7.59
CA LEU A 12 7.66 -0.51 -6.46
C LEU A 12 7.77 -1.63 -5.41
N GLY A 13 6.70 -2.38 -5.15
CA GLY A 13 6.71 -3.51 -4.23
C GLY A 13 7.59 -4.65 -4.72
N GLY A 14 7.54 -4.96 -6.02
CA GLY A 14 8.43 -5.92 -6.66
C GLY A 14 9.90 -5.47 -6.59
N LEU A 15 10.19 -4.20 -6.84
CA LEU A 15 11.54 -3.63 -6.71
C LEU A 15 12.05 -3.73 -5.27
N MET A 16 11.22 -3.43 -4.28
CA MET A 16 11.60 -3.51 -2.87
C MET A 16 11.81 -4.97 -2.43
N PHE A 17 10.97 -5.90 -2.91
CA PHE A 17 11.16 -7.33 -2.66
C PHE A 17 12.48 -7.84 -3.25
N MET A 18 12.80 -7.44 -4.48
CA MET A 18 14.07 -7.80 -5.12
C MET A 18 15.27 -7.18 -4.38
N HIS A 19 15.18 -5.90 -4.00
CA HIS A 19 16.20 -5.19 -3.23
C HIS A 19 16.48 -5.87 -1.88
N THR A 20 15.43 -6.23 -1.15
CA THR A 20 15.54 -6.89 0.16
C THR A 20 16.04 -8.33 0.05
N ALA A 21 15.65 -9.08 -0.99
CA ALA A 21 16.21 -10.40 -1.27
C ALA A 21 17.71 -10.35 -1.61
N MET A 22 18.16 -9.32 -2.34
CA MET A 22 19.59 -9.09 -2.62
C MET A 22 20.38 -8.70 -1.36
N LEU A 23 19.84 -7.84 -0.49
CA LEU A 23 20.47 -7.51 0.79
C LEU A 23 20.52 -8.72 1.73
N GLY A 24 19.47 -9.54 1.76
CA GLY A 24 19.42 -10.77 2.56
C GLY A 24 20.46 -11.80 2.14
N SER A 25 20.74 -11.94 0.84
CA SER A 25 21.79 -12.86 0.36
C SER A 25 23.20 -12.38 0.68
N LEU A 26 23.43 -11.05 0.72
CA LEU A 26 24.69 -10.43 1.17
C LEU A 26 24.89 -10.59 2.68
N ALA A 27 23.84 -10.46 3.49
CA ALA A 27 23.90 -10.68 4.94
C ALA A 27 24.25 -12.14 5.30
N GLY A 28 23.75 -13.11 4.52
CA GLY A 28 24.13 -14.52 4.65
C GLY A 28 25.61 -14.80 4.36
N ALA A 29 26.23 -14.00 3.49
CA ALA A 29 27.67 -14.05 3.20
C ALA A 29 28.53 -13.31 4.24
N ALA A 30 27.95 -12.33 4.94
CA ALA A 30 28.61 -11.53 5.97
C ALA A 30 28.61 -12.16 7.39
N ALA A 31 28.12 -13.40 7.54
CA ALA A 31 28.03 -14.12 8.81
C ALA A 31 29.36 -14.33 9.57
N GLY A 32 30.49 -13.91 9.00
CA GLY A 32 31.80 -13.83 9.68
C GLY A 32 32.08 -12.53 10.43
N ALA A 33 31.24 -11.49 10.31
CA ALA A 33 31.51 -10.14 10.79
C ALA A 33 30.80 -9.77 12.11
N GLY A 34 31.03 -10.55 13.19
CA GLY A 34 30.64 -10.17 14.56
C GLY A 34 29.13 -10.17 14.88
N ALA A 35 28.77 -10.64 16.07
CA ALA A 35 27.37 -10.89 16.47
C ALA A 35 26.44 -9.65 16.39
N THR A 36 26.95 -8.47 16.70
CA THR A 36 26.14 -7.23 16.77
C THR A 36 25.82 -6.63 15.41
N GLN A 37 26.74 -6.69 14.44
CA GLN A 37 26.46 -6.24 13.06
C GLN A 37 25.58 -7.25 12.31
N ALA A 38 25.75 -8.54 12.58
CA ALA A 38 24.90 -9.59 12.03
C ALA A 38 23.43 -9.44 12.48
N GLU A 39 23.18 -9.14 13.76
CA GLU A 39 21.84 -8.89 14.29
C GLU A 39 21.18 -7.65 13.67
N ALA A 40 21.93 -6.54 13.55
CA ALA A 40 21.42 -5.33 12.93
C ALA A 40 21.04 -5.55 11.45
N MET A 41 21.90 -6.22 10.67
CA MET A 41 21.60 -6.56 9.27
C MET A 41 20.40 -7.51 9.14
N ALA A 42 20.28 -8.50 10.03
CA ALA A 42 19.14 -9.42 10.04
C ALA A 42 17.82 -8.69 10.28
N TRP A 43 17.79 -7.71 11.20
CA TRP A 43 16.60 -6.90 11.48
C TRP A 43 16.18 -6.04 10.28
N SER A 44 17.14 -5.45 9.55
CA SER A 44 16.85 -4.65 8.36
C SER A 44 16.29 -5.49 7.21
N GLY A 45 16.90 -6.65 6.95
CA GLY A 45 16.40 -7.59 5.95
C GLY A 45 14.98 -8.06 6.27
N PHE A 46 14.71 -8.37 7.54
CA PHE A 46 13.38 -8.77 8.00
C PHE A 46 12.34 -7.65 7.88
N ALA A 47 12.68 -6.42 8.25
CA ALA A 47 11.79 -5.26 8.11
C ALA A 47 11.40 -5.03 6.64
N GLY A 48 12.37 -5.12 5.73
CA GLY A 48 12.12 -5.02 4.29
C GLY A 48 11.19 -6.11 3.76
N VAL A 49 11.39 -7.37 4.16
CA VAL A 49 10.50 -8.47 3.76
C VAL A 49 9.08 -8.26 4.29
N ILE A 50 8.92 -7.87 5.55
CA ILE A 50 7.60 -7.55 6.12
C ILE A 50 6.93 -6.43 5.35
N MET A 51 7.64 -5.34 5.08
CA MET A 51 7.09 -4.22 4.33
C MET A 51 6.64 -4.66 2.92
N ALA A 52 7.38 -5.55 2.26
CA ALA A 52 7.04 -6.05 0.93
C ALA A 52 5.74 -6.87 0.96
N LEU A 53 5.58 -7.73 1.97
CA LEU A 53 4.36 -8.52 2.18
C LEU A 53 3.16 -7.61 2.48
N ILE A 54 3.35 -6.60 3.34
CA ILE A 54 2.31 -5.61 3.65
C ILE A 54 1.90 -4.87 2.37
N TRP A 55 2.86 -4.46 1.55
CA TRP A 55 2.59 -3.79 0.29
C TRP A 55 1.81 -4.68 -0.68
N LEU A 56 2.15 -5.96 -0.79
CA LEU A 56 1.44 -6.90 -1.65
C LEU A 56 -0.04 -7.01 -1.26
N VAL A 57 -0.32 -7.14 0.04
CA VAL A 57 -1.68 -7.15 0.58
C VAL A 57 -2.36 -5.79 0.37
N ALA A 58 -1.67 -4.69 0.64
CA ALA A 58 -2.19 -3.33 0.49
C ALA A 58 -2.60 -3.05 -0.97
N VAL A 59 -1.79 -3.46 -1.93
CA VAL A 59 -2.05 -3.29 -3.36
C VAL A 59 -3.27 -4.11 -3.80
N ALA A 60 -3.40 -5.36 -3.33
CA ALA A 60 -4.56 -6.20 -3.64
C ALA A 60 -5.87 -5.58 -3.14
N LEU A 61 -5.83 -4.89 -1.99
CA LEU A 61 -7.01 -4.31 -1.34
C LEU A 61 -7.44 -2.93 -1.90
N VAL A 62 -6.66 -2.32 -2.81
CA VAL A 62 -6.94 -0.97 -3.36
C VAL A 62 -8.29 -0.89 -4.06
N PHE A 63 -8.72 -1.95 -4.73
CA PHE A 63 -10.02 -2.00 -5.42
C PHE A 63 -11.21 -2.27 -4.48
N PRO A 64 -11.21 -3.36 -3.69
CA PRO A 64 -12.35 -3.68 -2.84
C PRO A 64 -12.49 -2.68 -1.69
N VAL A 65 -11.39 -2.37 -0.99
CA VAL A 65 -11.42 -1.60 0.26
C VAL A 65 -10.22 -0.62 0.34
N PRO A 66 -10.21 0.47 -0.45
CA PRO A 66 -9.04 1.33 -0.56
C PRO A 66 -8.59 1.98 0.76
N ILE A 67 -9.48 2.13 1.74
CA ILE A 67 -9.14 2.63 3.07
C ILE A 67 -8.25 1.65 3.85
N VAL A 68 -8.43 0.34 3.67
CA VAL A 68 -7.60 -0.69 4.31
C VAL A 68 -6.18 -0.61 3.75
N SER A 69 -6.05 -0.41 2.43
CA SER A 69 -4.76 -0.17 1.79
C SER A 69 -4.03 1.06 2.34
N VAL A 70 -4.75 2.15 2.62
CA VAL A 70 -4.15 3.34 3.26
C VAL A 70 -3.51 2.97 4.59
N VAL A 71 -4.27 2.28 5.45
CA VAL A 71 -3.81 1.88 6.79
C VAL A 71 -2.59 0.97 6.69
N LEU A 72 -2.60 0.00 5.78
CA LEU A 72 -1.47 -0.90 5.56
C LEU A 72 -0.21 -0.17 5.08
N PHE A 73 -0.35 0.76 4.13
CA PHE A 73 0.78 1.57 3.67
C PHE A 73 1.33 2.49 4.76
N VAL A 74 0.48 3.03 5.65
CA VAL A 74 0.93 3.80 6.82
C VAL A 74 1.70 2.90 7.79
N PHE A 75 1.21 1.70 8.09
CA PHE A 75 1.93 0.74 8.92
C PHE A 75 3.30 0.35 8.31
N ALA A 76 3.35 0.10 7.00
CA ALA A 76 4.62 -0.14 6.30
C ALA A 76 5.59 1.06 6.43
N GLY A 77 5.08 2.29 6.32
CA GLY A 77 5.86 3.50 6.53
C GLY A 77 6.45 3.58 7.95
N ILE A 78 5.65 3.28 8.98
CA ILE A 78 6.11 3.28 10.38
C ILE A 78 7.24 2.26 10.58
N ILE A 79 7.06 1.04 10.06
CA ILE A 79 8.08 -0.02 10.14
C ILE A 79 9.37 0.42 9.43
N GLY A 80 9.25 1.00 8.24
CA GLY A 80 10.39 1.48 7.47
C GLY A 80 11.17 2.58 8.19
N PHE A 81 10.47 3.56 8.79
CA PHE A 81 11.14 4.60 9.57
C PHE A 81 11.79 4.05 10.85
N ALA A 82 11.16 3.08 11.53
CA ALA A 82 11.77 2.43 12.68
C ALA A 82 13.07 1.67 12.32
N ALA A 83 13.09 1.02 11.15
CA ALA A 83 14.29 0.35 10.64
C ALA A 83 15.35 1.32 10.09
N SER A 84 14.95 2.54 9.70
CA SER A 84 15.85 3.54 9.10
C SER A 84 16.95 4.04 10.02
N ALA A 85 16.80 3.91 11.34
CA ALA A 85 17.81 4.30 12.32
C ALA A 85 19.15 3.56 12.12
N ASN A 86 19.11 2.33 11.62
CA ASN A 86 20.29 1.51 11.36
C ASN A 86 20.63 1.44 9.86
N PHE A 87 19.64 1.66 8.97
CA PHE A 87 19.75 1.48 7.52
C PHE A 87 19.05 2.64 6.80
N PRO A 88 19.76 3.73 6.51
CA PRO A 88 19.18 4.96 5.97
C PRO A 88 18.47 4.78 4.63
N ASP A 89 18.86 3.79 3.84
CA ASP A 89 18.24 3.39 2.57
C ASP A 89 16.78 2.92 2.73
N ILE A 90 16.44 2.32 3.88
CA ILE A 90 15.06 1.92 4.19
C ILE A 90 14.13 3.14 4.36
N ALA A 91 14.66 4.32 4.71
CA ALA A 91 13.88 5.54 4.83
C ALA A 91 13.20 5.92 3.50
N ILE A 92 13.85 5.67 2.37
CA ILE A 92 13.28 5.96 1.03
C ILE A 92 12.00 5.13 0.85
N TRP A 93 12.04 3.85 1.19
CA TRP A 93 10.89 2.95 1.10
C TRP A 93 9.77 3.33 2.09
N ALA A 94 10.12 3.85 3.25
CA ALA A 94 9.16 4.40 4.21
C ALA A 94 8.41 5.62 3.63
N VAL A 95 9.13 6.54 2.99
CA VAL A 95 8.54 7.70 2.32
C VAL A 95 7.64 7.27 1.15
N VAL A 96 8.09 6.31 0.34
CA VAL A 96 7.29 5.78 -0.77
C VAL A 96 6.01 5.11 -0.25
N SER A 97 6.07 4.40 0.88
CA SER A 97 4.89 3.83 1.53
C SER A 97 3.87 4.92 1.87
N LEU A 98 4.31 6.05 2.44
CA LEU A 98 3.41 7.17 2.73
C LEU A 98 2.83 7.82 1.46
N ALA A 99 3.62 7.94 0.38
CA ALA A 99 3.11 8.43 -0.89
C ALA A 99 2.02 7.52 -1.46
N LEU A 100 2.20 6.20 -1.38
CA LEU A 100 1.19 5.20 -1.76
C LEU A 100 -0.06 5.28 -0.88
N ALA A 101 0.10 5.54 0.42
CA ALA A 101 -1.02 5.80 1.32
C ALA A 101 -1.84 7.02 0.87
N VAL A 102 -1.18 8.13 0.50
CA VAL A 102 -1.85 9.33 -0.02
C VAL A 102 -2.61 9.04 -1.31
N PHE A 103 -2.00 8.33 -2.26
CA PHE A 103 -2.70 7.98 -3.50
C PHE A 103 -3.88 7.02 -3.25
N SER A 104 -3.74 6.07 -2.33
CA SER A 104 -4.83 5.18 -1.93
C SER A 104 -5.96 5.94 -1.22
N PHE A 105 -5.64 6.99 -0.48
CA PHE A 105 -6.62 7.86 0.15
C PHE A 105 -7.43 8.64 -0.87
N PHE A 106 -6.79 9.19 -1.91
CA PHE A 106 -7.53 9.80 -3.03
C PHE A 106 -8.39 8.80 -3.80
N ALA A 107 -7.93 7.55 -3.95
CA ALA A 107 -8.73 6.47 -4.50
C ALA A 107 -10.01 6.18 -3.70
N TRP A 108 -9.94 6.28 -2.36
CA TRP A 108 -11.09 6.16 -1.47
C TRP A 108 -12.06 7.33 -1.58
N ILE A 109 -11.56 8.57 -1.62
CA ILE A 109 -12.40 9.76 -1.83
C ILE A 109 -13.14 9.66 -3.17
N GLY A 110 -12.44 9.26 -4.23
CA GLY A 110 -13.04 9.05 -5.54
C GLY A 110 -14.13 7.97 -5.54
N LYS A 111 -13.96 6.89 -4.76
CA LYS A 111 -15.01 5.86 -4.57
C LYS A 111 -16.29 6.46 -4.01
N ARG A 112 -16.17 7.20 -2.91
CA ARG A 112 -17.32 7.81 -2.24
C ARG A 112 -18.07 8.80 -3.12
N LYS A 113 -17.39 9.51 -4.02
CA LYS A 113 -18.04 10.41 -4.97
C LYS A 113 -18.89 9.64 -5.98
N ASN A 114 -18.37 8.57 -6.57
CA ASN A 114 -19.13 7.77 -7.54
C ASN A 114 -20.32 7.05 -6.87
N ASP A 115 -20.12 6.47 -5.69
CA ASP A 115 -21.19 5.79 -4.94
C ASP A 115 -22.34 6.74 -4.54
N ARG A 116 -22.07 8.06 -4.45
CA ARG A 116 -23.12 9.08 -4.23
C ARG A 116 -23.87 9.40 -5.51
N VAL A 117 -23.16 9.51 -6.62
CA VAL A 117 -23.76 9.78 -7.94
C VAL A 117 -24.67 8.62 -8.36
N ASP A 118 -24.25 7.37 -8.18
CA ASP A 118 -25.05 6.20 -8.54
C ASP A 118 -26.32 6.11 -7.71
N ARG A 119 -26.24 6.35 -6.39
CA ARG A 119 -27.43 6.44 -5.53
C ARG A 119 -28.39 7.57 -5.92
N GLN A 120 -27.87 8.71 -6.38
CA GLN A 120 -28.71 9.79 -6.89
C GLN A 120 -29.40 9.39 -8.21
N ARG A 121 -28.69 8.70 -9.11
CA ARG A 121 -29.28 8.19 -10.36
C ARG A 121 -30.38 7.17 -10.09
N ASP A 122 -30.17 6.25 -9.17
CA ASP A 122 -31.18 5.26 -8.79
C ASP A 122 -32.43 5.92 -8.18
N ALA A 123 -32.25 6.94 -7.33
CA ALA A 123 -33.36 7.71 -6.78
C ALA A 123 -34.15 8.47 -7.87
N MET A 124 -33.47 9.07 -8.85
CA MET A 124 -34.11 9.74 -9.99
C MET A 124 -34.88 8.76 -10.87
N LEU A 125 -34.32 7.57 -11.13
CA LEU A 125 -34.99 6.52 -11.90
C LEU A 125 -36.23 6.01 -11.18
N GLN A 126 -36.17 5.81 -9.87
CA GLN A 126 -37.33 5.41 -9.06
C GLN A 126 -38.44 6.47 -9.12
N GLN A 127 -38.10 7.76 -9.03
CA GLN A 127 -39.08 8.84 -9.18
C GLN A 127 -39.71 8.88 -10.57
N ALA A 128 -38.92 8.70 -11.63
CA ALA A 128 -39.42 8.67 -13.00
C ALA A 128 -40.37 7.49 -13.25
N LEU A 129 -40.06 6.30 -12.69
CA LEU A 129 -40.91 5.12 -12.79
C LEU A 129 -42.21 5.28 -11.98
N ALA A 130 -42.14 5.83 -10.77
CA ALA A 130 -43.32 6.07 -9.94
C ALA A 130 -44.26 7.15 -10.52
N GLY A 131 -43.70 8.20 -11.13
CA GLY A 131 -44.51 9.20 -11.85
C GLY A 131 -45.23 8.63 -13.06
N ARG A 132 -44.62 7.64 -13.73
CA ARG A 132 -45.22 6.97 -14.90
C ARG A 132 -46.34 5.99 -14.54
N SER A 133 -46.31 5.39 -13.35
CA SER A 133 -47.38 4.48 -12.89
C SER A 133 -48.65 5.20 -12.44
N LEU A 134 -48.61 6.51 -12.18
CA LEU A 134 -49.77 7.32 -11.78
C LEU A 134 -50.50 7.97 -12.96
N ALA A 135 -49.93 7.88 -14.17
CA ALA A 135 -50.48 8.47 -15.39
C ALA A 135 -51.32 7.49 -16.23
N HIS A 136 -51.52 6.27 -15.74
CA HIS A 136 -52.35 5.21 -16.32
C HIS A 136 -53.44 4.81 -15.33
#